data_AF-A0A168HRJ1-F1
#
_entry.id   AF-A0A168HRJ1-F1
#
_cell.length_a   1.000
_cell.length_b   1.000
_cell.length_c   1.000
_cell.angle_alpha   90.00
_cell.angle_beta   90.00
_cell.angle_gamma   90.00
#
_symmetry.space_group_name_H-M   'P 1'
#
loop_
_entity.id
_entity.type
_entity.pdbx_description
1 polymer ?
#
loop_
_entity_poly.entity_id
_entity_poly.type
_entity_poly.pdbx_seq_one_letter_code
_entity_poly.pdbx_strand_id
1 'polypeptide(L)' 'MDGKRNEIATIVVDSADEENQGVIIVSVFDKQEIGLCVSQRMGGDLEIWLDKDQTNSLITALKKAVDDTI' A
#
# COMPACT_ATOMS: atom_id res chain seq x y z
N MET A 1 -15.06 4.87 15.02
CA MET A 1 -13.67 5.01 15.51
C MET A 1 -13.22 6.41 15.15
N ASP A 2 -12.72 7.18 16.11
CA ASP A 2 -12.47 8.64 16.01
C ASP A 2 -10.99 8.97 15.77
N GLY A 3 -10.27 8.01 15.16
CA GLY A 3 -8.84 8.13 14.90
C GLY A 3 -8.51 8.96 13.68
N LYS A 4 -7.31 9.55 13.65
CA LYS A 4 -6.89 10.43 12.54
C LYS A 4 -5.97 9.67 11.60
N ARG A 5 -6.43 9.48 10.36
CA ARG A 5 -5.61 9.05 9.22
C ARG A 5 -4.61 10.15 8.87
N ASN A 6 -3.33 9.79 8.80
CA ASN A 6 -2.28 10.66 8.26
C ASN A 6 -1.64 9.97 7.06
N GLU A 7 -1.71 10.60 5.90
CA GLU A 7 -0.95 10.16 4.73
C GLU A 7 0.54 10.47 4.93
N ILE A 8 1.40 9.52 4.59
CA ILE A 8 2.85 9.63 4.78
C ILE A 8 3.58 9.60 3.44
N ALA A 9 3.05 8.85 2.47
CA ALA A 9 3.60 8.80 1.13
C ALA A 9 2.50 8.54 0.11
N THR A 10 2.65 9.17 -1.05
CA THR A 10 1.89 8.88 -2.25
C THR A 10 2.88 8.59 -3.38
N ILE A 11 2.76 7.42 -3.97
CA ILE A 11 3.62 6.94 -5.05
C ILE A 11 2.73 6.83 -6.29
N VAL A 12 3.04 7.61 -7.32
CA VAL A 12 2.39 7.51 -8.62
C VAL A 12 3.13 6.47 -9.43
N VAL A 13 2.41 5.44 -9.88
CA VAL A 13 2.92 4.43 -10.79
C VAL A 13 2.48 4.82 -12.19
N ASP A 14 3.44 5.30 -12.97
CA ASP A 14 3.25 5.59 -14.39
C ASP A 14 3.79 4.42 -15.22
N SER A 15 2.99 3.96 -16.17
CA SER A 15 3.26 2.81 -17.02
C SER A 15 2.77 3.10 -18.43
N ALA A 16 3.47 2.56 -19.42
CA ALA A 16 3.02 2.59 -20.82
C ALA A 16 1.73 1.78 -21.03
N ASP A 17 1.45 0.83 -20.13
CA ASP A 17 0.22 0.06 -20.08
C ASP A 17 -0.76 0.69 -19.06
N GLU A 18 -1.90 1.19 -19.54
CA GLU A 18 -2.90 1.91 -18.75
C GLU A 18 -3.49 1.08 -17.61
N GLU A 19 -3.57 -0.25 -17.76
CA GLU A 19 -4.05 -1.15 -16.70
C GLU A 19 -3.09 -1.20 -15.50
N ASN A 20 -1.82 -0.87 -15.74
CA ASN A 20 -0.77 -0.84 -14.74
C ASN A 20 -0.50 0.57 -14.18
N GLN A 21 -1.25 1.58 -14.63
CA GLN A 21 -1.19 2.92 -14.06
C GLN A 21 -2.00 3.01 -12.77
N GLY A 22 -1.47 3.73 -11.79
CA GLY A 22 -2.16 3.86 -10.52
C GLY A 22 -1.44 4.73 -9.49
N VAL A 23 -1.98 4.70 -8.29
CA VAL A 23 -1.45 5.40 -7.12
C VAL A 23 -1.41 4.44 -5.94
N ILE A 24 -0.28 4.42 -5.26
CA ILE A 24 -0.12 3.75 -3.97
C ILE A 24 -0.07 4.83 -2.89
N ILE A 25 -1.02 4.78 -1.95
CA ILE A 25 -1.08 5.71 -0.82
C ILE A 25 -0.74 4.92 0.45
N VAL A 26 0.27 5.38 1.17
CA VAL A 26 0.67 4.85 2.47
C VAL A 26 0.17 5.81 3.55
N SER A 27 -0.63 5.29 4.46
CA SER A 27 -1.20 6.05 5.57
C SER A 27 -0.89 5.38 6.90
N VAL A 28 -0.93 6.15 7.98
CA VAL A 28 -0.97 5.61 9.34
C VAL A 28 -2.20 6.10 10.06
N PHE A 29 -2.88 5.18 10.74
CA PHE A 29 -4.03 5.45 11.58
C PHE A 29 -3.63 5.34 13.05
N ASP A 30 -3.85 6.42 13.82
CA ASP A 30 -3.57 6.51 15.25
C ASP A 30 -2.16 6.05 15.70
N LYS A 31 -1.18 6.10 14.79
CA LYS A 31 0.20 5.62 15.01
C LYS A 31 0.31 4.13 15.31
N GLN A 32 -0.74 3.35 15.10
CA GLN A 32 -0.81 1.94 15.44
C GLN A 32 -0.99 1.03 14.21
N GLU A 33 -1.66 1.54 13.18
CA GLU A 33 -1.95 0.78 11.96
C GLU A 33 -1.35 1.47 10.75
N ILE A 34 -0.92 0.66 9.78
CA ILE A 34 -0.43 1.12 8.48
C ILE A 34 -1.48 0.74 7.44
N GLY A 35 -1.98 1.73 6.73
CA GLY A 35 -2.89 1.56 5.60
C GLY A 35 -2.12 1.60 4.29
N LEU A 36 -2.38 0.62 3.43
CA LEU A 36 -1.91 0.57 2.05
C LEU A 36 -3.12 0.61 1.13
N CYS A 37 -3.26 1.69 0.38
CA CYS A 37 -4.27 1.81 -0.65
C CYS A 37 -3.59 1.71 -2.01
N VAL A 38 -4.04 0.78 -2.85
CA VAL A 38 -3.62 0.65 -4.25
C VAL A 38 -4.83 0.98 -5.11
N SER A 39 -4.76 2.12 -5.77
CA SER A 39 -5.77 2.58 -6.71
C SER A 39 -5.23 2.38 -8.12
N GLN A 40 -5.84 1.50 -8.89
CA GLN A 40 -5.61 1.41 -10.32
C GLN A 40 -6.55 2.39 -11.03
N ARG A 41 -6.09 2.98 -12.14
CA ARG A 41 -6.89 3.90 -12.96
C ARG A 41 -8.22 3.26 -13.41
N MET A 42 -8.20 1.92 -13.53
CA MET A 42 -9.36 1.06 -13.72
C MET A 42 -9.44 0.02 -12.59
N GLY A 43 -10.55 -0.03 -11.84
CA GLY A 43 -10.78 -1.11 -10.86
C GLY A 43 -11.20 -0.69 -9.45
N GLY A 44 -11.22 0.61 -9.15
CA GLY A 44 -11.53 1.11 -7.80
C GLY A 44 -10.36 0.98 -6.84
N ASP A 45 -10.53 1.50 -5.62
CA ASP A 45 -9.46 1.64 -4.65
C ASP A 45 -9.46 0.42 -3.71
N LEU A 46 -8.54 -0.53 -3.94
CA LEU A 46 -8.30 -1.61 -2.99
C LEU A 46 -7.50 -1.05 -1.82
N GLU A 47 -8.14 -0.96 -0.65
CA GLU A 47 -7.50 -0.51 0.59
C GLU A 47 -7.43 -1.66 1.60
N ILE A 48 -6.23 -1.89 2.15
CA ILE A 48 -6.00 -2.82 3.24
C ILE A 48 -5.40 -2.08 4.43
N TRP A 49 -5.92 -2.38 5.62
CA TRP A 49 -5.43 -1.87 6.89
C TRP A 49 -4.74 -3.00 7.63
N LEU A 50 -3.49 -2.76 8.05
CA LEU A 50 -2.64 -3.76 8.68
C LEU A 50 -2.15 -3.24 10.02
N ASP A 51 -2.21 -4.09 11.04
CA ASP A 51 -1.50 -3.84 12.28
C ASP A 51 0.03 -4.00 12.09
N LYS A 52 0.79 -3.74 13.15
CA LYS A 52 2.25 -3.83 13.13
C LYS A 52 2.77 -5.22 12.73
N ASP A 53 2.18 -6.28 13.26
CA ASP A 53 2.68 -7.64 13.05
C ASP A 53 2.34 -8.10 11.63
N GLN A 54 1.11 -7.82 11.17
CA GLN A 54 0.68 -8.03 9.80
C GLN A 54 1.52 -7.25 8.79
N THR A 55 1.85 -6.00 9.10
CA THR A 55 2.73 -5.18 8.25
C THR A 55 4.13 -5.79 8.14
N ASN A 56 4.70 -6.27 9.25
CA ASN A 56 6.00 -6.95 9.23
C ASN A 56 5.96 -8.24 8.41
N SER A 57 4.89 -9.03 8.52
CA SER A 57 4.70 -10.23 7.68
C SER A 57 4.62 -9.88 6.20
N LEU A 58 3.86 -8.84 5.83
CA LEU A 58 3.77 -8.37 4.45
C LEU A 58 5.13 -7.93 3.90
N ILE A 59 5.86 -7.08 4.65
CA ILE A 59 7.20 -6.62 4.24
C ILE A 59 8.14 -7.81 4.03
N THR A 60 8.08 -8.82 4.91
CA THR A 60 8.92 -10.02 4.79
C THR A 60 8.57 -10.82 3.53
N ALA A 61 7.28 -11.01 3.26
CA ALA A 61 6.81 -11.70 2.06
C ALA A 61 7.20 -10.95 0.78
N LEU A 62 7.05 -9.62 0.76
CA LEU A 62 7.42 -8.79 -0.38
C LEU A 62 8.93 -8.81 -0.64
N LYS A 63 9.76 -8.69 0.41
CA LYS A 63 11.22 -8.81 0.27
C LYS A 63 11.61 -10.14 -0.38
N LYS A 64 11.04 -11.23 0.13
CA LYS A 64 11.27 -12.56 -0.46
C LYS A 64 10.85 -12.62 -1.93
N ALA A 65 9.67 -12.11 -2.26
CA ALA A 65 9.18 -12.11 -3.64
C ALA A 65 10.10 -11.31 -4.58
N VAL A 66 10.61 -10.16 -4.14
CA VAL A 66 11.57 -9.36 -4.91
C VAL A 66 12.88 -10.12 -5.09
N ASP A 67 13.43 -10.70 -4.02
CA ASP A 67 14.68 -11.47 -4.08
C ASP A 67 14.56 -12.69 -5.00
N ASP A 68 13.41 -13.38 -5.01
CA ASP A 68 13.14 -14.53 -5.87
C ASP A 68 12.97 -14.15 -7.36
N THR A 69 12.80 -12.85 -7.68
CA THR A 69 12.56 -12.35 -9.05
C THR A 69 13.83 -11.82 -9.74
N ILE A 70 14.93 -11.60 -8.99
CA ILE A 70 16.20 -11.00 -9.47
C ILE A 70 17.25 -12.08 -9.74
#